data_AF-K2RXJ4-F1
#
_entry.id   AF-K2RXJ4-F1
#
_cell.length_a   1.000
_cell.length_b   1.000
_cell.length_c   1.000
_cell.angle_alpha   90.00
_cell.angle_beta   90.00
_cell.angle_gamma   90.00
#
_symmetry.space_group_name_H-M   'P 1'
#
loop_
_entity.id
_entity.type
_entity.pdbx_description
1 polymer ?
#
loop_
_entity_poly.entity_id
_entity_poly.type
_entity_poly.pdbx_seq_one_letter_code
_entity_poly.pdbx_strand_id
1 'polypeptide(L)'
;MADNLIQRIVARTKALQILPVELNQEIAHCLEDDRDVVNFRASCRAAKDAIDDGHSFWFKRFNNKYDPPTALDPASPNYKVRLQKLYQKRSKYLSGRMVHFKVGTTRKEEETLKVVAALINDSFRGSTWTHRTFSTGQSQLACRNLEVLKLFIRRSGITENMFRPRPTKSKTKESETAEPQYGFLLAAVQLMCAPSVLAPKYGSVYGFIDSQRLAYATIKAAPIFCGFNKLEVNMEWILHVLNFFKYHICKEEENTLYAPFRNLTKADTPGFWQKPLHNGPAELGVHWKGTYAYLSTSEISLVRAGNAQGRAFIDHNVDHGDEAIQVSSTHFTPVI
;
A
#
# COMPACT_ATOMS: atom_id res chain seq x y z
N MET A 1 44.41 39.62 21.67
CA MET A 1 43.06 39.49 22.28
C MET A 1 42.21 38.37 21.66
N ALA A 2 42.31 38.09 20.35
CA ALA A 2 41.57 36.98 19.70
C ALA A 2 41.98 35.58 20.19
N ASP A 3 43.26 35.34 20.48
CA ASP A 3 43.77 34.03 20.95
C ASP A 3 43.17 33.58 22.28
N ASN A 4 42.87 34.53 23.17
CA ASN A 4 42.33 34.24 24.50
C ASN A 4 40.84 33.85 24.44
N LEU A 5 40.12 34.30 23.39
CA LEU A 5 38.73 33.90 23.13
C LEU A 5 38.67 32.49 22.51
N ILE A 6 39.58 32.19 21.58
CA ILE A 6 39.71 30.87 20.95
C ILE A 6 40.12 29.82 22.00
N GLN A 7 41.10 30.13 22.87
CA GLN A 7 41.47 29.22 23.97
C GLN A 7 40.33 29.00 24.96
N ARG A 8 39.51 30.03 25.27
CA ARG A 8 38.32 29.88 26.14
C ARG A 8 37.19 29.06 25.51
N ILE A 9 37.02 29.13 24.19
CA ILE A 9 36.04 28.32 23.45
C ILE A 9 36.51 26.85 23.37
N VAL A 10 37.83 26.63 23.21
CA VAL A 10 38.44 25.30 23.21
C VAL A 10 38.44 24.65 24.61
N ALA A 11 38.56 25.44 25.67
CA ALA A 11 38.59 24.97 27.06
C ALA A 11 37.21 24.64 27.66
N ARG A 12 36.09 24.99 27.01
CA ARG A 12 34.75 24.61 27.48
C ARG A 12 34.37 23.25 26.92
N THR A 13 34.27 22.27 27.81
CA THR A 13 33.72 20.95 27.50
C THR A 13 32.36 21.14 26.84
N LYS A 14 32.22 20.65 25.60
CA LYS A 14 31.00 20.86 24.82
C LYS A 14 29.87 20.06 25.48
N ALA A 15 28.69 20.67 25.65
CA ALA A 15 27.58 20.08 26.42
C ALA A 15 27.30 18.60 26.08
N LEU A 16 27.24 18.25 24.79
CA LEU A 16 26.99 16.88 24.32
C LEU A 16 28.05 15.85 24.73
N GLN A 17 29.29 16.29 25.02
CA GLN A 17 30.38 15.41 25.44
C GLN A 17 30.34 15.05 26.93
N ILE A 18 29.59 15.80 27.73
CA ILE A 18 29.41 15.56 29.17
C ILE A 18 28.15 14.71 29.41
N LEU A 19 27.19 14.77 28.50
CA LEU A 19 25.94 14.01 28.62
C LEU A 19 26.21 12.50 28.56
N PRO A 20 25.57 11.70 29.42
CA PRO A 20 25.49 10.25 29.26
C PRO A 20 24.97 9.84 27.87
N VAL A 21 25.35 8.64 27.44
CA VAL A 21 24.97 8.09 26.13
C VAL A 21 23.45 8.05 25.96
N GLU A 22 22.72 7.74 27.03
CA GLU A 22 21.26 7.66 27.06
C GLU A 22 20.63 9.03 26.79
N LEU A 23 21.14 10.11 27.40
CA LEU A 23 20.60 11.45 27.15
C LEU A 23 20.86 11.91 25.73
N ASN A 24 22.03 11.60 25.16
CA ASN A 24 22.31 11.87 23.75
C ASN A 24 21.37 11.06 22.82
N GLN A 25 21.04 9.81 23.17
CA GLN A 25 20.07 8.99 22.43
C GLN A 25 18.65 9.58 22.52
N GLU A 26 18.22 10.03 23.70
CA GLU A 26 16.90 10.65 23.88
C GLU A 26 16.78 11.97 23.11
N ILE A 27 17.82 12.81 23.10
CA ILE A 27 17.87 14.01 22.23
C ILE A 27 17.73 13.62 20.76
N ALA A 28 18.46 12.59 20.30
CA ALA A 28 18.35 12.11 18.93
C ALA A 28 16.97 11.51 18.62
N HIS A 29 16.25 10.98 19.62
CA HIS A 29 14.90 10.46 19.45
C HIS A 29 13.85 11.55 19.23
N CYS A 30 14.08 12.77 19.71
CA CYS A 30 13.24 13.92 19.41
C CYS A 30 13.34 14.37 17.93
N LEU A 31 14.31 13.86 17.16
CA LEU A 31 14.48 14.19 15.74
C LEU A 31 13.60 13.31 14.86
N GLU A 32 12.58 13.91 14.24
CA GLU A 32 11.62 13.19 13.41
C GLU A 32 12.20 12.74 12.06
N ASP A 33 12.97 13.58 11.37
CA ASP A 33 13.60 13.25 10.09
C ASP A 33 14.93 12.50 10.31
N ASP A 34 15.14 11.45 9.52
CA ASP A 34 16.40 10.71 9.48
C ASP A 34 17.55 11.59 8.99
N ARG A 35 17.27 12.64 8.20
CA ARG A 35 18.29 13.62 7.80
C ARG A 35 18.86 14.37 9.00
N ASP A 36 17.99 14.77 9.93
CA ASP A 36 18.42 15.50 11.13
C ASP A 36 19.19 14.58 12.08
N VAL A 37 18.80 13.30 12.16
CA VAL A 37 19.59 12.29 12.88
C VAL A 37 20.99 12.15 12.29
N VAL A 38 21.12 12.10 10.96
CA VAL A 38 22.43 12.01 10.30
C VAL A 38 23.27 13.26 10.58
N ASN A 39 22.66 14.45 10.53
CA ASN A 39 23.33 15.71 10.86
C ASN A 39 23.76 15.76 12.33
N PHE A 40 22.89 15.34 13.26
CA PHE A 40 23.20 15.25 14.69
C PHE A 40 24.34 14.26 14.95
N ARG A 41 24.31 13.08 14.31
CA ARG A 41 25.39 12.08 14.35
C ARG A 41 26.72 12.67 13.85
N ALA A 42 26.68 13.53 12.83
CA ALA A 42 27.87 14.16 12.25
C ALA A 42 28.40 15.35 13.07
N SER A 43 27.62 15.86 14.03
CA SER A 43 27.97 17.08 14.78
C SER A 43 29.17 16.91 15.71
N CYS A 44 29.29 15.78 16.40
CA CYS A 44 30.40 15.48 17.29
C CYS A 44 30.55 13.98 17.58
N ARG A 45 31.71 13.59 18.13
CA ARG A 45 32.03 12.19 18.47
C ARG A 45 31.05 11.60 19.49
N ALA A 46 30.69 12.34 20.53
CA ALA A 46 29.75 11.85 21.56
C ALA A 46 28.37 11.52 20.98
N ALA A 47 27.84 12.37 20.09
CA ALA A 47 26.57 12.11 19.39
C ALA A 47 26.68 10.90 18.45
N LYS A 48 27.81 10.76 17.76
CA LYS A 48 28.08 9.60 16.91
C LYS A 48 28.09 8.30 17.72
N ASP A 49 28.90 8.27 18.78
CA ASP A 49 29.07 7.11 19.64
C ASP A 49 27.72 6.75 20.27
N ALA A 50 26.92 7.74 20.68
CA ALA A 50 25.59 7.50 21.24
C ALA A 50 24.59 6.88 20.26
N ILE A 51 24.58 7.30 18.98
CA ILE A 51 23.70 6.72 17.96
C ILE A 51 24.15 5.31 17.55
N ASP A 52 25.46 5.07 17.52
CA ASP A 52 26.03 3.81 17.09
C ASP A 52 26.13 2.79 18.25
N ASP A 53 25.98 3.23 19.50
CA ASP A 53 26.08 2.40 20.71
C ASP A 53 25.05 1.27 20.76
N GLY A 54 25.57 0.03 20.75
CA GLY A 54 24.79 -1.21 20.91
C GLY A 54 23.60 -1.39 19.95
N HIS A 55 23.51 -0.56 18.89
CA HIS A 55 22.35 -0.41 18.01
C HIS A 55 21.02 -0.11 18.75
N SER A 56 21.09 0.37 19.99
CA SER A 56 19.91 0.56 20.86
C SER A 56 19.02 1.70 20.37
N PHE A 57 19.62 2.80 19.88
CA PHE A 57 18.89 3.89 19.25
C PHE A 57 18.05 3.40 18.05
N TRP A 58 18.66 2.66 17.12
CA TRP A 58 17.96 2.16 15.94
C TRP A 58 16.91 1.11 16.27
N PHE A 59 17.16 0.29 17.31
CA PHE A 59 16.17 -0.64 17.83
C PHE A 59 14.92 0.08 18.34
N LYS A 60 15.08 1.10 19.21
CA LYS A 60 13.97 1.95 19.68
C LYS A 60 13.26 2.63 18.51
N ARG A 61 14.01 3.26 17.60
CA ARG A 61 13.45 3.97 16.44
C ARG A 61 12.68 3.05 15.48
N PHE A 62 13.14 1.81 15.29
CA PHE A 62 12.41 0.81 14.52
C PHE A 62 11.08 0.47 15.18
N ASN A 63 11.10 0.09 16.46
CA ASN A 63 9.89 -0.29 17.18
C ASN A 63 8.90 0.86 17.31
N ASN A 64 9.35 2.13 17.33
CA ASN A 64 8.44 3.27 17.32
C ASN A 64 7.72 3.45 15.98
N LYS A 65 8.31 3.02 14.86
CA LYS A 65 7.80 3.29 13.50
C LYS A 65 7.18 2.08 12.81
N TYR A 66 7.60 0.87 13.16
CA TYR A 66 7.22 -0.37 12.49
C TYR A 66 6.80 -1.44 13.47
N ASP A 67 6.03 -2.40 12.97
CA ASP A 67 5.74 -3.63 13.69
C ASP A 67 6.94 -4.62 13.58
N PRO A 68 7.08 -5.57 14.52
CA PRO A 68 8.14 -6.57 14.49
C PRO A 68 8.15 -7.40 13.20
N PRO A 69 9.32 -7.61 12.59
CA PRO A 69 9.40 -8.28 11.30
C PRO A 69 9.30 -9.80 11.41
N THR A 70 8.65 -10.43 10.43
CA THR A 70 8.43 -11.88 10.37
C THR A 70 9.72 -12.67 10.16
N ALA A 71 10.61 -12.13 9.33
CA ALA A 71 11.81 -12.83 8.90
C ALA A 71 12.97 -12.77 9.90
N LEU A 72 12.80 -12.07 11.04
CA LEU A 72 13.83 -11.94 12.06
C LEU A 72 13.36 -12.57 13.37
N ASP A 73 14.14 -13.51 13.87
CA ASP A 73 13.97 -14.05 15.21
C ASP A 73 14.58 -13.07 16.24
N PRO A 74 13.80 -12.59 17.24
CA PRO A 74 14.32 -11.75 18.32
C PRO A 74 15.45 -12.39 19.14
N ALA A 75 15.51 -13.72 19.21
CA ALA A 75 16.57 -14.45 19.90
C ALA A 75 17.85 -14.59 19.06
N SER A 76 17.82 -14.23 17.77
CA SER A 76 18.98 -14.40 16.89
C SER A 76 20.13 -13.46 17.26
N PRO A 77 21.40 -13.92 17.14
CA PRO A 77 22.55 -13.04 17.28
C PRO A 77 22.47 -11.93 16.23
N ASN A 78 22.90 -10.73 16.60
CA ASN A 78 22.85 -9.53 15.75
C ASN A 78 21.43 -9.04 15.39
N TYR A 79 20.39 -9.43 16.15
CA TYR A 79 19.01 -8.98 15.91
C TYR A 79 18.89 -7.45 15.76
N LYS A 80 19.49 -6.67 16.67
CA LYS A 80 19.48 -5.19 16.60
C LYS A 80 20.17 -4.64 15.34
N VAL A 81 21.27 -5.26 14.90
CA VAL A 81 21.98 -4.90 13.66
C VAL A 81 21.09 -5.14 12.44
N ARG A 82 20.41 -6.29 12.40
CA ARG A 82 19.49 -6.65 11.31
C ARG A 82 18.29 -5.70 11.29
N LEU A 83 17.76 -5.31 12.44
CA LEU A 83 16.71 -4.31 12.57
C LEU A 83 17.15 -2.93 12.07
N GLN A 84 18.36 -2.47 12.41
CA GLN A 84 18.90 -1.22 11.87
C GLN A 84 18.96 -1.26 10.34
N LYS A 85 19.50 -2.34 9.75
CA LYS A 85 19.56 -2.48 8.28
C LYS A 85 18.17 -2.48 7.66
N LEU A 86 17.19 -3.15 8.30
CA LEU A 86 15.81 -3.16 7.85
C LEU A 86 15.16 -1.77 7.95
N TYR A 87 15.39 -1.05 9.04
CA TYR A 87 14.95 0.34 9.23
C TYR A 87 15.42 1.22 8.08
N GLN A 88 16.74 1.20 7.81
CA GLN A 88 17.37 2.01 6.76
C GLN A 88 16.84 1.63 5.38
N LYS A 89 16.67 0.33 5.10
CA LYS A 89 16.06 -0.14 3.84
C LYS A 89 14.64 0.40 3.70
N ARG A 90 13.79 0.26 4.72
CA ARG A 90 12.41 0.78 4.71
C ARG A 90 12.37 2.29 4.54
N SER A 91 13.17 3.03 5.30
CA SER A 91 13.22 4.49 5.21
C SER A 91 13.62 4.96 3.81
N LYS A 92 14.66 4.35 3.21
CA LYS A 92 15.12 4.67 1.85
C LYS A 92 14.01 4.52 0.79
N TYR A 93 13.24 3.44 0.84
CA TYR A 93 12.23 3.13 -0.18
C TYR A 93 10.84 3.73 0.11
N LEU A 94 10.48 3.94 1.38
CA LEU A 94 9.16 4.44 1.77
C LEU A 94 9.13 5.96 2.02
N SER A 95 10.24 6.54 2.46
CA SER A 95 10.34 7.98 2.80
C SER A 95 11.25 8.78 1.85
N GLY A 96 12.11 8.09 1.09
CA GLY A 96 13.07 8.69 0.15
C GLY A 96 12.44 9.23 -1.16
N ARG A 97 13.25 9.34 -2.22
CA ARG A 97 12.81 9.86 -3.52
C ARG A 97 11.68 9.01 -4.10
N MET A 98 10.55 9.67 -4.36
CA MET A 98 9.32 9.09 -4.88
C MET A 98 9.57 8.14 -6.05
N VAL A 99 8.93 6.97 -6.00
CA VAL A 99 8.92 5.99 -7.08
C VAL A 99 7.61 6.18 -7.82
N HIS A 100 7.71 6.45 -9.12
CA HIS A 100 6.55 6.52 -9.99
C HIS A 100 6.28 5.14 -10.55
N PHE A 101 5.20 4.51 -10.08
CA PHE A 101 4.77 3.20 -10.54
C PHE A 101 4.08 3.33 -11.90
N LYS A 102 4.48 2.48 -12.84
CA LYS A 102 3.90 2.35 -14.19
C LYS A 102 3.34 0.95 -14.39
N VAL A 103 4.24 -0.03 -14.38
CA VAL A 103 3.91 -1.46 -14.56
C VAL A 103 4.60 -2.33 -13.52
N GLY A 104 5.47 -1.77 -12.67
CA GLY A 104 6.06 -2.52 -11.56
C GLY A 104 7.23 -3.44 -11.93
N THR A 105 7.82 -3.27 -13.11
CA THR A 105 8.88 -4.15 -13.65
C THR A 105 10.27 -3.51 -13.63
N THR A 106 10.38 -2.21 -13.37
CA THR A 106 11.71 -1.61 -13.20
C THR A 106 12.32 -2.05 -11.88
N ARG A 107 13.64 -2.26 -11.84
CA ARG A 107 14.37 -2.64 -10.61
C ARG A 107 14.03 -1.75 -9.40
N LYS A 108 13.82 -0.45 -9.61
CA LYS A 108 13.46 0.49 -8.53
C LYS A 108 12.03 0.24 -8.03
N GLU A 109 11.07 0.03 -8.93
CA GLU A 109 9.70 -0.35 -8.55
C GLU A 109 9.71 -1.68 -7.81
N GLU A 110 10.33 -2.71 -8.37
CA GLU A 110 10.39 -4.05 -7.77
C GLU A 110 10.97 -4.04 -6.36
N GLU A 111 12.12 -3.37 -6.15
CA GLU A 111 12.72 -3.28 -4.83
C GLU A 111 11.84 -2.50 -3.84
N THR A 112 11.14 -1.47 -4.31
CA THR A 112 10.18 -0.73 -3.48
C THR A 112 8.98 -1.60 -3.13
N LEU A 113 8.43 -2.33 -4.10
CA LEU A 113 7.29 -3.23 -3.94
C LEU A 113 7.63 -4.38 -3.00
N LYS A 114 8.84 -4.95 -3.05
CA LYS A 114 9.31 -5.97 -2.09
C LYS A 114 9.32 -5.43 -0.66
N VAL A 115 9.73 -4.17 -0.48
CA VAL A 115 9.71 -3.51 0.84
C VAL A 115 8.28 -3.28 1.32
N VAL A 116 7.38 -2.86 0.44
CA VAL A 116 5.95 -2.66 0.76
C VAL A 116 5.27 -3.99 1.06
N ALA A 117 5.51 -5.04 0.29
CA ALA A 117 4.97 -6.37 0.53
C ALA A 117 5.46 -6.94 1.88
N ALA A 118 6.74 -6.77 2.21
CA ALA A 118 7.26 -7.14 3.53
C ALA A 118 6.60 -6.34 4.66
N LEU A 119 6.35 -5.04 4.46
CA LEU A 119 5.63 -4.19 5.41
C LEU A 119 4.20 -4.69 5.65
N ILE A 120 3.50 -5.07 4.58
CA ILE A 120 2.15 -5.65 4.61
C ILE A 120 2.15 -6.96 5.41
N ASN A 121 3.05 -7.89 5.08
CA ASN A 121 3.14 -9.19 5.76
C ASN A 121 3.55 -9.09 7.24
N ASP A 122 4.34 -8.08 7.60
CA ASP A 122 4.75 -7.83 8.98
C ASP A 122 3.69 -7.06 9.79
N SER A 123 2.59 -6.64 9.18
CA SER A 123 1.53 -5.88 9.86
C SER A 123 0.89 -6.69 10.97
N PHE A 124 0.52 -6.01 12.06
CA PHE A 124 -0.18 -6.59 13.21
C PHE A 124 0.65 -7.62 13.98
N ARG A 125 1.99 -7.61 13.82
CA ARG A 125 2.86 -8.40 14.67
C ARG A 125 3.17 -7.67 15.98
N GLY A 126 3.35 -8.43 17.06
CA GLY A 126 3.77 -7.93 18.38
C GLY A 126 2.71 -8.01 19.47
N SER A 127 3.17 -7.96 20.72
CA SER A 127 2.38 -8.23 21.93
C SER A 127 1.54 -7.05 22.42
N THR A 128 1.69 -5.88 21.80
CA THR A 128 0.97 -4.65 22.18
C THR A 128 0.00 -4.26 21.08
N TRP A 129 -1.10 -5.02 21.01
CA TRP A 129 -2.35 -4.59 20.40
C TRP A 129 -2.85 -3.36 21.15
N THR A 130 -2.23 -2.21 20.88
CA THR A 130 -2.62 -0.95 21.46
C THR A 130 -3.88 -0.54 20.74
N HIS A 131 -4.98 -0.79 21.42
CA HIS A 131 -6.24 -0.15 21.16
C HIS A 131 -6.04 1.37 21.26
N ARG A 132 -6.03 2.08 20.13
CA ARG A 132 -6.13 3.54 20.14
C ARG A 132 -7.59 3.88 20.39
N THR A 133 -7.85 4.42 21.56
CA THR A 133 -9.13 5.08 21.87
C THR A 133 -9.14 6.42 21.15
N PHE A 134 -9.99 6.53 20.13
CA PHE A 134 -10.25 7.81 19.49
C PHE A 134 -11.12 8.69 20.40
N SER A 135 -11.16 10.00 20.14
CA SER A 135 -12.02 10.95 20.86
C SER A 135 -13.51 10.58 20.83
N THR A 136 -13.90 9.66 19.93
CA THR A 136 -15.24 9.08 19.78
C THR A 136 -15.51 7.88 20.70
N GLY A 137 -14.57 7.49 21.56
CA GLY A 137 -14.68 6.30 22.42
C GLY A 137 -14.43 4.97 21.69
N GLN A 138 -14.26 4.99 20.36
CA GLN A 138 -13.95 3.79 19.59
C GLN A 138 -12.49 3.36 19.77
N SER A 139 -12.31 2.07 19.99
CA SER A 139 -11.03 1.47 20.31
C SER A 139 -10.55 0.63 19.13
N GLN A 140 -9.68 1.19 18.28
CA GLN A 140 -9.19 0.47 17.08
C GLN A 140 -7.79 -0.08 17.30
N LEU A 141 -7.57 -1.28 16.79
CA LEU A 141 -6.28 -1.94 16.77
C LEU A 141 -5.25 -1.09 16.00
N ALA A 142 -4.23 -0.58 16.69
CA ALA A 142 -3.17 0.18 16.04
C ALA A 142 -2.16 -0.77 15.38
N CYS A 143 -1.85 -0.51 14.10
CA CYS A 143 -0.79 -1.18 13.35
C CYS A 143 0.13 -0.11 12.77
N ARG A 144 1.40 -0.09 13.18
CA ARG A 144 2.35 0.96 12.75
C ARG A 144 2.66 0.80 11.27
N ASN A 145 2.78 -0.45 10.80
CA ASN A 145 3.00 -0.75 9.39
C ASN A 145 1.86 -0.27 8.50
N LEU A 146 0.61 -0.37 8.95
CA LEU A 146 -0.55 0.12 8.20
C LEU A 146 -0.57 1.65 8.11
N GLU A 147 -0.17 2.35 9.18
CA GLU A 147 -0.03 3.82 9.14
C GLU A 147 1.07 4.27 8.18
N VAL A 148 2.22 3.57 8.18
CA VAL A 148 3.28 3.82 7.20
C VAL A 148 2.80 3.52 5.77
N LEU A 149 2.03 2.44 5.58
CA LEU A 149 1.48 2.09 4.28
C LEU A 149 0.51 3.16 3.76
N LYS A 150 -0.41 3.66 4.61
CA LYS A 150 -1.33 4.75 4.25
C LYS A 150 -0.56 6.01 3.82
N LEU A 151 0.51 6.37 4.54
CA LEU A 151 1.36 7.49 4.16
C LEU A 151 2.06 7.24 2.82
N PHE A 152 2.57 6.03 2.61
CA PHE A 152 3.20 5.63 1.35
C PHE A 152 2.22 5.71 0.17
N ILE A 153 0.99 5.21 0.32
CA ILE A 153 -0.05 5.28 -0.72
C ILE A 153 -0.30 6.73 -1.13
N ARG A 154 -0.53 7.61 -0.15
CA ARG A 154 -0.79 9.05 -0.38
C ARG A 154 0.35 9.74 -1.12
N ARG A 155 1.61 9.36 -0.83
CA ARG A 155 2.79 10.00 -1.43
C ARG A 155 3.14 9.43 -2.80
N SER A 156 2.98 8.12 -3.00
CA SER A 156 3.46 7.44 -4.22
C SER A 156 2.50 7.53 -5.41
N GLY A 157 1.21 7.78 -5.17
CA GLY A 157 0.18 7.70 -6.20
C GLY A 157 -0.01 6.28 -6.76
N ILE A 158 0.42 5.24 -6.03
CA ILE A 158 0.38 3.84 -6.48
C ILE A 158 -1.04 3.35 -6.81
N THR A 159 -2.07 3.91 -6.15
CA THR A 159 -3.49 3.59 -6.37
C THR A 159 -4.16 4.49 -7.42
N GLU A 160 -3.57 5.64 -7.74
CA GLU A 160 -4.13 6.62 -8.68
C GLU A 160 -3.68 6.35 -10.12
N ASN A 161 -2.48 5.81 -10.30
CA ASN A 161 -1.88 5.57 -11.60
C ASN A 161 -2.10 4.15 -12.14
N MET A 162 -3.12 3.42 -11.64
CA MET A 162 -3.52 2.12 -12.17
C MET A 162 -3.81 2.22 -13.66
N PHE A 163 -3.21 1.34 -14.47
CA PHE A 163 -3.35 1.29 -15.93
C PHE A 163 -3.06 2.61 -16.67
N ARG A 164 -2.29 3.52 -16.08
CA ARG A 164 -1.99 4.81 -16.72
C ARG A 164 -1.22 4.61 -18.04
N PRO A 165 -1.71 5.16 -19.17
CA PRO A 165 -1.03 5.03 -20.46
C PRO A 165 0.37 5.66 -20.42
N ARG A 166 1.30 5.06 -21.18
CA ARG A 166 2.64 5.62 -21.32
C ARG A 166 2.64 6.78 -22.31
N PRO A 167 3.32 7.90 -22.02
CA PRO A 167 3.67 8.84 -23.06
C PRO A 167 4.60 8.12 -24.04
N THR A 168 4.14 7.97 -25.28
CA THR A 168 4.91 7.39 -26.39
C THR A 168 6.05 8.35 -26.71
N LYS A 169 7.22 8.12 -26.11
CA LYS A 169 8.46 8.69 -26.65
C LYS A 169 8.68 7.99 -27.99
N SER A 170 8.52 8.76 -29.08
CA SER A 170 8.91 8.47 -30.46
C SER A 170 9.07 6.98 -30.80
N LYS A 171 8.08 6.41 -31.49
CA LYS A 171 8.18 5.09 -32.12
C LYS A 171 9.38 5.07 -33.08
N THR A 172 10.56 4.69 -32.62
CA THR A 172 11.52 4.00 -33.49
C THR A 172 10.89 2.66 -33.83
N LYS A 173 10.68 2.43 -35.12
CA LYS A 173 9.79 1.45 -35.77
C LYS A 173 10.09 -0.04 -35.53
N GLU A 174 10.89 -0.44 -34.54
CA GLU A 174 11.49 -1.79 -34.52
C GLU A 174 11.33 -2.58 -33.21
N SER A 175 10.36 -2.25 -32.35
CA SER A 175 10.01 -3.13 -31.23
C SER A 175 8.50 -3.18 -31.01
N GLU A 176 7.81 -3.86 -31.93
CA GLU A 176 6.46 -4.41 -31.73
C GLU A 176 6.48 -5.68 -30.88
N THR A 177 7.44 -5.81 -29.95
CA THR A 177 7.60 -7.01 -29.14
C THR A 177 6.99 -6.78 -27.75
N ALA A 178 5.76 -7.26 -27.60
CA ALA A 178 4.96 -7.42 -26.38
C ALA A 178 4.66 -6.15 -25.58
N GLU A 179 3.37 -5.86 -25.37
CA GLU A 179 2.96 -4.93 -24.32
C GLU A 179 3.55 -5.38 -22.98
N PRO A 180 4.29 -4.52 -22.25
CA PRO A 180 4.91 -4.94 -21.01
C PRO A 180 3.88 -5.39 -20.00
N GLN A 181 3.99 -6.66 -19.65
CA GLN A 181 3.13 -7.34 -18.70
C GLN A 181 3.08 -6.58 -17.38
N TYR A 182 1.87 -6.41 -16.86
CA TYR A 182 1.65 -5.77 -15.58
C TYR A 182 2.27 -6.62 -14.46
N GLY A 183 3.16 -6.03 -13.67
CA GLY A 183 3.93 -6.75 -12.66
C GLY A 183 3.03 -7.33 -11.57
N PHE A 184 3.13 -8.64 -11.36
CA PHE A 184 2.33 -9.38 -10.36
C PHE A 184 2.39 -8.72 -8.97
N LEU A 185 3.57 -8.33 -8.51
CA LEU A 185 3.75 -7.73 -7.18
C LEU A 185 3.11 -6.34 -7.07
N LEU A 186 3.06 -5.57 -8.16
CA LEU A 186 2.36 -4.28 -8.19
C LEU A 186 0.85 -4.50 -8.07
N ALA A 187 0.30 -5.44 -8.85
CA ALA A 187 -1.12 -5.81 -8.76
C ALA A 187 -1.49 -6.28 -7.36
N ALA A 188 -0.69 -7.17 -6.76
CA ALA A 188 -0.89 -7.65 -5.40
C ALA A 188 -0.90 -6.49 -4.38
N VAL A 189 0.09 -5.60 -4.42
CA VAL A 189 0.14 -4.43 -3.53
C VAL A 189 -1.06 -3.52 -3.74
N GLN A 190 -1.47 -3.25 -4.98
CA GLN A 190 -2.64 -2.40 -5.27
C GLN A 190 -3.95 -3.03 -4.80
N LEU A 191 -4.11 -4.35 -4.93
CA LEU A 191 -5.26 -5.07 -4.40
C LEU A 191 -5.32 -5.01 -2.87
N MET A 192 -4.18 -5.17 -2.18
CA MET A 192 -4.11 -4.95 -0.73
C MET A 192 -4.42 -3.50 -0.34
N CYS A 193 -4.30 -2.55 -1.28
CA CYS A 193 -4.67 -1.16 -1.13
C CYS A 193 -6.09 -0.84 -1.63
N ALA A 194 -6.92 -1.83 -1.96
CA ALA A 194 -8.28 -1.63 -2.47
C ALA A 194 -9.14 -0.64 -1.65
N PRO A 195 -9.09 -0.63 -0.29
CA PRO A 195 -9.77 0.39 0.51
C PRO A 195 -9.41 1.83 0.13
N SER A 196 -8.15 2.07 -0.27
CA SER A 196 -7.70 3.39 -0.74
C SER A 196 -7.96 3.64 -2.23
N VAL A 197 -8.08 2.57 -3.04
CA VAL A 197 -8.45 2.64 -4.46
C VAL A 197 -9.91 3.03 -4.61
N LEU A 198 -10.78 2.45 -3.78
CA LEU A 198 -12.24 2.66 -3.77
C LEU A 198 -12.69 3.82 -2.88
N ALA A 199 -11.76 4.43 -2.13
CA ALA A 199 -12.08 5.60 -1.33
C ALA A 199 -12.58 6.72 -2.25
N PRO A 200 -13.74 7.35 -1.96
CA PRO A 200 -14.28 8.43 -2.78
C PRO A 200 -13.27 9.57 -2.85
N LYS A 201 -12.56 9.67 -3.97
CA LYS A 201 -11.56 10.69 -4.24
C LYS A 201 -11.67 11.11 -5.69
N TYR A 202 -11.42 12.38 -5.95
CA TYR A 202 -11.22 12.88 -7.30
C TYR A 202 -9.91 12.28 -7.84
N GLY A 203 -10.02 11.36 -8.80
CA GLY A 203 -8.86 10.72 -9.41
C GLY A 203 -9.24 10.17 -10.78
N SER A 204 -8.30 10.26 -11.72
CA SER A 204 -8.50 9.71 -13.06
C SER A 204 -8.62 8.19 -12.99
N VAL A 205 -9.55 7.65 -13.75
CA VAL A 205 -9.64 6.21 -14.04
C VAL A 205 -9.12 6.00 -15.44
N TYR A 206 -8.01 5.27 -15.54
CA TYR A 206 -7.39 4.95 -16.81
C TYR A 206 -7.84 3.57 -17.29
N GLY A 207 -7.87 3.36 -18.61
CA GLY A 207 -8.13 2.04 -19.20
C GLY A 207 -9.53 1.48 -18.88
N PHE A 208 -10.54 2.34 -18.70
CA PHE A 208 -11.89 1.86 -18.34
C PHE A 208 -12.48 0.92 -19.39
N ILE A 209 -12.29 1.20 -20.69
CA ILE A 209 -12.77 0.35 -21.78
C ILE A 209 -12.19 -1.06 -21.68
N ASP A 210 -10.90 -1.18 -21.41
CA ASP A 210 -10.23 -2.47 -21.21
C ASP A 210 -10.74 -3.18 -19.95
N SER A 211 -10.94 -2.42 -18.87
CA SER A 211 -11.54 -2.89 -17.63
C SER A 211 -12.96 -3.43 -17.81
N GLN A 212 -13.83 -2.72 -18.53
CA GLN A 212 -15.20 -3.19 -18.83
C GLN A 212 -15.15 -4.45 -19.71
N ARG A 213 -14.29 -4.48 -20.73
CA ARG A 213 -14.10 -5.67 -21.57
C ARG A 213 -13.66 -6.90 -20.77
N LEU A 214 -12.74 -6.73 -19.82
CA LEU A 214 -12.25 -7.83 -18.99
C LEU A 214 -13.24 -8.24 -17.89
N ALA A 215 -14.02 -7.30 -17.35
CA ALA A 215 -15.10 -7.62 -16.42
C ALA A 215 -16.17 -8.52 -17.06
N TYR A 216 -16.47 -8.30 -18.34
CA TYR A 216 -17.42 -9.11 -19.12
C TYR A 216 -16.79 -10.27 -19.90
N ALA A 217 -15.48 -10.47 -19.81
CA ALA A 217 -14.80 -11.55 -20.52
C ALA A 217 -15.31 -12.94 -20.08
N THR A 218 -15.26 -13.91 -20.98
CA THR A 218 -15.61 -15.29 -20.62
C THR A 218 -14.49 -15.91 -19.78
N ILE A 219 -14.82 -16.93 -18.97
CA ILE A 219 -13.82 -17.71 -18.21
C ILE A 219 -12.74 -18.32 -19.12
N LYS A 220 -13.07 -18.59 -20.39
CA LYS A 220 -12.09 -19.07 -21.38
C LYS A 220 -11.09 -17.97 -21.80
N ALA A 221 -11.56 -16.72 -21.93
CA ALA A 221 -10.74 -15.60 -22.38
C ALA A 221 -9.94 -14.96 -21.22
N ALA A 222 -10.54 -14.84 -20.05
CA ALA A 222 -9.92 -14.30 -18.84
C ALA A 222 -10.28 -15.18 -17.64
N PRO A 223 -9.59 -16.33 -17.44
CA PRO A 223 -9.86 -17.19 -16.31
C PRO A 223 -9.46 -16.52 -15.00
N ILE A 224 -10.26 -16.71 -13.95
CA ILE A 224 -9.97 -16.23 -12.59
C ILE A 224 -8.72 -16.94 -12.04
N PHE A 225 -8.62 -18.25 -12.28
CA PHE A 225 -7.49 -19.08 -11.88
C PHE A 225 -6.72 -19.60 -13.09
N CYS A 226 -5.41 -19.37 -13.07
CA CYS A 226 -4.45 -19.73 -14.10
C CYS A 226 -3.39 -20.71 -13.57
N GLY A 227 -2.34 -20.96 -14.35
CA GLY A 227 -1.35 -21.99 -14.08
C GLY A 227 -1.83 -23.40 -14.43
N PHE A 228 -0.89 -24.35 -14.44
CA PHE A 228 -1.16 -25.75 -14.78
C PHE A 228 -2.11 -26.43 -13.78
N ASN A 229 -2.04 -26.03 -12.50
CA ASN A 229 -2.81 -26.60 -11.39
C ASN A 229 -4.01 -25.74 -10.95
N LYS A 230 -4.30 -24.62 -11.62
CA LYS A 230 -5.37 -23.68 -11.26
C LYS A 230 -5.23 -23.08 -9.85
N LEU A 231 -4.01 -23.00 -9.31
CA LEU A 231 -3.74 -22.37 -8.02
C LEU A 231 -3.24 -20.93 -8.13
N GLU A 232 -2.92 -20.48 -9.33
CA GLU A 232 -2.47 -19.10 -9.56
C GLU A 232 -3.70 -18.21 -9.80
N VAL A 233 -3.71 -17.03 -9.20
CA VAL A 233 -4.78 -16.05 -9.39
C VAL A 233 -4.41 -15.12 -10.53
N ASN A 234 -5.36 -14.87 -11.44
CA ASN A 234 -5.20 -13.89 -12.50
C ASN A 234 -5.29 -12.46 -11.93
N MET A 235 -4.17 -11.97 -11.41
CA MET A 235 -4.09 -10.69 -10.72
C MET A 235 -4.42 -9.50 -11.61
N GLU A 236 -4.08 -9.58 -12.91
CA GLU A 236 -4.39 -8.54 -13.88
C GLU A 236 -5.91 -8.43 -14.09
N TRP A 237 -6.60 -9.56 -14.26
CA TRP A 237 -8.06 -9.58 -14.35
C TRP A 237 -8.73 -9.00 -13.10
N ILE A 238 -8.32 -9.43 -11.89
CA ILE A 238 -8.89 -8.88 -10.65
C ILE A 238 -8.66 -7.37 -10.58
N LEU A 239 -7.49 -6.89 -10.98
CA LEU A 239 -7.19 -5.46 -10.97
C LEU A 239 -8.06 -4.69 -11.97
N HIS A 240 -8.36 -5.27 -13.14
CA HIS A 240 -9.30 -4.69 -14.09
C HIS A 240 -10.72 -4.63 -13.55
N VAL A 241 -11.19 -5.66 -12.84
CA VAL A 241 -12.48 -5.66 -12.15
C VAL A 241 -12.52 -4.60 -11.04
N LEU A 242 -11.45 -4.47 -10.25
CA LEU A 242 -11.34 -3.41 -9.24
C LEU A 242 -11.41 -2.02 -9.88
N ASN A 243 -10.72 -1.81 -10.99
CA ASN A 243 -10.70 -0.54 -11.72
C ASN A 243 -12.05 -0.24 -12.42
N PHE A 244 -12.76 -1.28 -12.86
CA PHE A 244 -14.13 -1.18 -13.38
C PHE A 244 -15.08 -0.64 -12.30
N PHE A 245 -15.12 -1.25 -11.10
CA PHE A 245 -15.97 -0.73 -10.03
C PHE A 245 -15.49 0.62 -9.48
N LYS A 246 -14.17 0.88 -9.45
CA LYS A 246 -13.62 2.20 -9.12
C LYS A 246 -14.22 3.30 -9.98
N TYR A 247 -14.40 3.06 -11.29
CA TYR A 247 -15.03 4.01 -12.21
C TYR A 247 -16.43 4.40 -11.73
N HIS A 248 -17.29 3.42 -11.51
CA HIS A 248 -18.67 3.61 -11.08
C HIS A 248 -18.79 4.22 -9.68
N ILE A 249 -17.84 3.93 -8.78
CA ILE A 249 -17.82 4.45 -7.41
C ILE A 249 -17.28 5.89 -7.35
N CYS A 250 -16.30 6.25 -8.20
CA CYS A 250 -15.57 7.52 -8.07
C CYS A 250 -16.08 8.62 -9.01
N LYS A 251 -16.74 8.27 -10.13
CA LYS A 251 -17.27 9.26 -11.06
C LYS A 251 -18.73 9.58 -10.75
N GLU A 252 -18.96 10.83 -10.39
CA GLU A 252 -20.31 11.35 -10.11
C GLU A 252 -21.14 11.46 -11.39
N GLU A 253 -20.50 11.80 -12.52
CA GLU A 253 -21.20 12.06 -13.79
C GLU A 253 -21.86 10.82 -14.39
N GLU A 254 -21.36 9.64 -14.05
CA GLU A 254 -21.95 8.38 -14.50
C GLU A 254 -23.24 8.07 -13.71
N ASN A 255 -23.39 8.65 -12.51
CA ASN A 255 -24.56 8.50 -11.63
C ASN A 255 -24.98 7.04 -11.37
N THR A 256 -23.99 6.16 -11.25
CA THR A 256 -24.22 4.73 -11.05
C THR A 256 -24.05 4.34 -9.57
N LEU A 257 -22.82 4.05 -9.11
CA LEU A 257 -22.53 3.66 -7.71
C LEU A 257 -22.01 4.81 -6.85
N TYR A 258 -21.80 6.00 -7.39
CA TYR A 258 -21.19 7.11 -6.66
C TYR A 258 -21.97 7.49 -5.40
N ALA A 259 -23.26 7.84 -5.53
CA ALA A 259 -24.09 8.22 -4.39
C ALA A 259 -24.35 7.05 -3.42
N PRO A 260 -24.74 5.84 -3.87
CA PRO A 260 -24.96 4.70 -2.99
C PRO A 260 -23.71 4.33 -2.17
N PHE A 261 -22.54 4.35 -2.80
CA PHE A 261 -21.28 4.02 -2.12
C PHE A 261 -20.86 5.12 -1.13
N ARG A 262 -21.10 6.41 -1.44
CA ARG A 262 -20.84 7.51 -0.49
C ARG A 262 -21.78 7.50 0.72
N ASN A 263 -22.99 6.98 0.55
CA ASN A 263 -23.98 6.85 1.62
C ASN A 263 -23.70 5.68 2.58
N LEU A 264 -22.74 4.81 2.26
CA LEU A 264 -22.31 3.74 3.15
C LEU A 264 -21.74 4.28 4.45
N THR A 265 -22.08 3.63 5.57
CA THR A 265 -21.43 3.92 6.85
C THR A 265 -19.97 3.48 6.80
N LYS A 266 -19.13 4.05 7.67
CA LYS A 266 -17.71 3.65 7.78
C LYS A 266 -17.53 2.15 8.05
N ALA A 267 -18.49 1.50 8.72
CA ALA A 267 -18.48 0.06 8.97
C ALA A 267 -18.78 -0.77 7.72
N ASP A 268 -19.50 -0.19 6.76
CA ASP A 268 -19.93 -0.83 5.51
C ASP A 268 -18.96 -0.56 4.35
N THR A 269 -18.11 0.46 4.47
CA THR A 269 -17.07 0.73 3.48
C THR A 269 -15.92 -0.28 3.57
N PRO A 270 -15.28 -0.66 2.45
CA PRO A 270 -14.10 -1.53 2.46
C PRO A 270 -13.01 -1.02 3.40
N GLY A 271 -12.63 -1.85 4.37
CA GLY A 271 -11.56 -1.59 5.32
C GLY A 271 -10.27 -2.34 4.96
N PHE A 272 -9.15 -1.88 5.52
CA PHE A 272 -7.92 -2.69 5.51
C PHE A 272 -8.08 -3.92 6.42
N TRP A 273 -7.19 -4.90 6.26
CA TRP A 273 -7.13 -6.06 7.15
C TRP A 273 -6.86 -5.61 8.60
N GLN A 274 -7.31 -6.44 9.55
CA GLN A 274 -7.29 -6.10 10.99
C GLN A 274 -6.55 -7.15 11.83
N LYS A 275 -5.92 -8.13 11.20
CA LYS A 275 -5.22 -9.26 11.84
C LYS A 275 -3.99 -9.64 11.02
N PRO A 276 -3.02 -10.38 11.58
CA PRO A 276 -1.86 -10.83 10.82
C PRO A 276 -2.29 -11.68 9.62
N LEU A 277 -1.63 -11.48 8.48
CA LEU A 277 -1.85 -12.29 7.31
C LEU A 277 -1.21 -13.68 7.55
N HIS A 278 -1.90 -14.73 7.12
CA HIS A 278 -1.44 -16.10 7.20
C HIS A 278 -1.70 -16.80 5.87
N ASN A 279 -0.93 -17.85 5.61
CA ASN A 279 -1.17 -18.71 4.47
C ASN A 279 -2.35 -19.63 4.78
N GLY A 280 -3.15 -19.92 3.75
CA GLY A 280 -4.32 -20.78 3.87
C GLY A 280 -5.64 -20.01 3.80
N PRO A 281 -6.76 -20.74 3.87
CA PRO A 281 -8.08 -20.14 3.81
C PRO A 281 -8.38 -19.34 5.09
N ALA A 282 -9.07 -18.22 4.92
CA ALA A 282 -9.72 -17.50 6.01
C ALA A 282 -11.22 -17.75 5.95
N GLU A 283 -11.87 -17.86 7.11
CA GLU A 283 -13.32 -17.90 7.17
C GLU A 283 -13.90 -16.61 6.59
N LEU A 284 -14.83 -16.77 5.65
CA LEU A 284 -15.56 -15.67 5.06
C LEU A 284 -16.71 -15.27 5.99
N GLY A 285 -16.97 -13.97 6.08
CA GLY A 285 -18.14 -13.46 6.78
C GLY A 285 -19.44 -14.00 6.17
N VAL A 286 -20.50 -14.07 6.97
CA VAL A 286 -21.82 -14.51 6.51
C VAL A 286 -22.64 -13.37 5.91
N HIS A 287 -22.40 -12.12 6.34
CA HIS A 287 -23.13 -10.95 5.88
C HIS A 287 -22.31 -10.19 4.85
N TRP A 288 -22.89 -10.04 3.66
CA TRP A 288 -22.27 -9.37 2.52
C TRP A 288 -23.12 -8.18 2.08
N LYS A 289 -22.44 -7.08 1.79
CA LYS A 289 -23.00 -5.99 0.98
C LYS A 289 -22.31 -6.06 -0.37
N GLY A 290 -23.10 -6.13 -1.43
CA GLY A 290 -22.58 -6.35 -2.78
C GLY A 290 -23.40 -5.63 -3.82
N THR A 291 -22.81 -5.50 -5.00
CA THR A 291 -23.47 -5.01 -6.19
C THR A 291 -23.02 -5.89 -7.36
N TYR A 292 -23.73 -5.81 -8.46
CA TYR A 292 -23.36 -6.47 -9.70
C TYR A 292 -23.49 -5.49 -10.86
N ALA A 293 -22.93 -5.86 -12.00
CA ALA A 293 -23.11 -5.13 -13.25
C ALA A 293 -23.65 -6.10 -14.29
N TYR A 294 -24.55 -5.66 -15.16
CA TYR A 294 -25.03 -6.48 -16.27
C TYR A 294 -25.15 -5.65 -17.55
N LEU A 295 -24.93 -6.34 -18.66
CA LEU A 295 -25.20 -5.88 -20.02
C LEU A 295 -26.10 -6.91 -20.69
N SER A 296 -26.88 -6.48 -21.67
CA SER A 296 -27.66 -7.40 -22.52
C SER A 296 -26.73 -8.32 -23.32
N THR A 297 -27.24 -9.47 -23.77
CA THR A 297 -26.45 -10.45 -24.53
C THR A 297 -25.83 -9.87 -25.81
N SER A 298 -26.52 -8.95 -26.48
CA SER A 298 -26.00 -8.23 -27.65
C SER A 298 -24.85 -7.30 -27.28
N GLU A 299 -24.99 -6.51 -26.21
CA GLU A 299 -23.94 -5.60 -25.71
C GLU A 299 -22.70 -6.37 -25.25
N ILE A 300 -22.88 -7.45 -24.49
CA ILE A 300 -21.77 -8.34 -24.08
C ILE A 300 -21.00 -8.85 -25.29
N SER A 301 -21.71 -9.22 -26.37
CA SER A 301 -21.06 -9.71 -27.60
C SER A 301 -20.22 -8.62 -28.26
N LEU A 302 -20.70 -7.37 -28.28
CA LEU A 302 -19.97 -6.22 -28.82
C LEU A 302 -18.75 -5.85 -27.97
N VAL A 303 -18.90 -5.83 -26.64
CA VAL A 303 -17.82 -5.60 -25.68
C VAL A 303 -16.70 -6.62 -25.88
N ARG A 304 -17.06 -7.91 -25.93
CA ARG A 304 -16.09 -9.02 -26.11
C ARG A 304 -15.41 -9.00 -27.47
N ALA A 305 -16.12 -8.59 -28.52
CA ALA A 305 -15.55 -8.42 -29.86
C ALA A 305 -14.59 -7.22 -29.97
N GLY A 306 -14.52 -6.35 -28.93
CA GLY A 306 -13.74 -5.11 -29.00
C GLY A 306 -14.35 -4.06 -29.95
N ASN A 307 -15.60 -4.28 -30.40
CA ASN A 307 -16.29 -3.45 -31.38
C ASN A 307 -16.95 -2.20 -30.77
N ALA A 308 -16.58 -1.83 -29.55
CA ALA A 308 -17.18 -0.72 -28.81
C ALA A 308 -16.89 0.68 -29.42
N GLN A 309 -16.20 0.79 -30.56
CA GLN A 309 -15.79 2.06 -31.17
C GLN A 309 -15.06 3.02 -30.19
N GLY A 310 -14.40 2.45 -29.16
CA GLY A 310 -13.75 3.22 -28.10
C GLY A 310 -14.70 3.87 -27.09
N ARG A 311 -15.99 3.46 -27.04
CA ARG A 311 -16.99 3.94 -26.08
C ARG A 311 -17.31 2.88 -25.03
N ALA A 312 -17.62 3.35 -23.83
CA ALA A 312 -18.13 2.50 -22.76
C ALA A 312 -19.61 2.15 -23.01
N PHE A 313 -20.01 0.95 -22.62
CA PHE A 313 -21.43 0.60 -22.49
C PHE A 313 -21.95 1.06 -21.13
N ILE A 314 -23.27 1.30 -21.03
CA ILE A 314 -23.93 1.70 -19.79
C ILE A 314 -24.36 0.44 -19.05
N ASP A 315 -23.99 0.31 -17.77
CA ASP A 315 -24.14 -0.90 -16.98
C ASP A 315 -25.41 -0.88 -16.11
N HIS A 316 -26.45 -1.58 -16.57
CA HIS A 316 -27.83 -1.39 -16.13
C HIS A 316 -28.14 -1.67 -14.63
N ASN A 317 -27.43 -2.56 -13.92
CA ASN A 317 -27.65 -2.74 -12.46
C ASN A 317 -26.96 -1.69 -11.60
N VAL A 318 -25.90 -1.10 -12.14
CA VAL A 318 -25.09 -0.12 -11.43
C VAL A 318 -25.86 1.21 -11.34
N ASP A 319 -26.92 1.38 -12.14
CA ASP A 319 -27.71 2.60 -12.31
C ASP A 319 -28.96 2.68 -11.40
N HIS A 320 -29.20 1.70 -10.52
CA HIS A 320 -30.40 1.64 -9.68
C HIS A 320 -30.43 2.63 -8.49
N GLY A 321 -29.56 3.64 -8.46
CA GLY A 321 -29.49 4.60 -7.37
C GLY A 321 -29.30 3.89 -6.01
N ASP A 322 -30.05 4.28 -4.99
CA ASP A 322 -29.89 3.77 -3.61
C ASP A 322 -30.08 2.24 -3.48
N GLU A 323 -30.73 1.58 -4.45
CA GLU A 323 -30.92 0.12 -4.47
C GLU A 323 -29.75 -0.65 -5.14
N ALA A 324 -28.74 0.06 -5.64
CA ALA A 324 -27.61 -0.55 -6.34
C ALA A 324 -26.72 -1.43 -5.44
N ILE A 325 -26.76 -1.24 -4.12
CA ILE A 325 -26.01 -2.05 -3.14
C ILE A 325 -26.99 -2.91 -2.33
N GLN A 326 -26.90 -4.21 -2.52
CA GLN A 326 -27.79 -5.20 -1.92
C GLN A 326 -27.12 -5.90 -0.73
N VAL A 327 -27.94 -6.28 0.25
CA VAL A 327 -27.51 -7.09 1.40
C VAL A 327 -27.80 -8.56 1.11
N SER A 328 -26.81 -9.41 1.31
CA SER A 328 -26.88 -10.86 1.15
C SER A 328 -26.38 -11.56 2.42
N SER A 329 -26.93 -12.73 2.71
CA SER A 329 -26.42 -13.60 3.77
C SER A 329 -26.08 -14.97 3.20
N THR A 330 -24.79 -15.30 3.17
CA THR A 330 -24.30 -16.60 2.68
C THR A 330 -24.01 -17.54 3.84
N HIS A 331 -24.55 -18.75 3.76
CA HIS A 331 -24.30 -19.81 4.72
C HIS A 331 -23.37 -20.81 4.05
N PHE A 332 -22.11 -20.87 4.50
CA PHE A 332 -21.16 -21.85 4.01
C PHE A 332 -21.35 -23.15 4.79
N THR A 333 -21.95 -24.15 4.14
CA THR A 333 -21.98 -25.50 4.69
C THR A 333 -20.59 -26.11 4.49
N PRO A 334 -19.86 -26.49 5.56
CA PRO A 334 -18.61 -27.21 5.39
C PRO A 334 -18.89 -28.52 4.66
N VAL A 335 -18.21 -28.73 3.54
CA VAL A 335 -18.15 -30.05 2.91
C VAL A 335 -17.19 -30.87 3.78
N ILE A 336 -17.76 -31.83 4.52
CA ILE A 336 -17.03 -32.76 5.40
C ILE A 336 -16.26 -33.77 4.55
#